data_AF-A0A427Y5W9-F1
#
_entry.id   AF-A0A427Y5W9-F1
#
_cell.length_a   1.000
_cell.length_b   1.000
_cell.length_c   1.000
_cell.angle_alpha   90.00
_cell.angle_beta   90.00
_cell.angle_gamma   90.00
#
_symmetry.space_group_name_H-M   'P 1'
#
loop_
_entity.id
_entity.type
_entity.pdbx_description
1 polymer ?
#
loop_
_entity_poly.entity_id
_entity_poly.type
_entity_poly.pdbx_seq_one_letter_code
_entity_poly.pdbx_strand_id
1 'polypeptide(L)'
;MASQFQEPRHTIQQQDHIMQLSTLALLFATVGFATAAPAPRDYCPRSQDVKTGAYIDTGCGTTLHPHGKWDLCVRTKWDIAAGNDFFLGECVAGYSGGSGGRYRLNRGRTQIQSKESSSDAFCITAPISESDGDWAKVHSCRGLPSQTWIVTDNMSINLADTNKCLEVSHFPGARLRVAECNGSDDQIFDILGGEGVPAFTPSG
;
A
#
# COMPACT_ATOMS: atom_id res chain seq x y z
N MET A 1 34.21 35.81 28.29
CA MET A 1 33.29 36.94 28.00
C MET A 1 32.07 36.35 27.30
N ALA A 2 31.03 36.04 28.07
CA ALA A 2 29.82 35.39 27.57
C ALA A 2 28.72 36.45 27.44
N SER A 3 28.27 36.70 26.20
CA SER A 3 27.19 37.64 25.89
C SER A 3 25.88 36.85 25.81
N GLN A 4 24.99 37.06 26.79
CA GLN A 4 23.65 36.46 26.80
C GLN A 4 22.71 37.35 25.99
N PHE A 5 22.12 36.76 24.95
CA PHE A 5 21.12 37.37 24.09
C PHE A 5 19.74 37.13 24.71
N GLN A 6 18.99 38.19 24.98
CA GLN A 6 17.71 38.16 25.67
C GLN A 6 16.60 38.54 24.67
N GLU A 7 15.73 37.60 24.33
CA GLU A 7 14.63 37.82 23.38
C GLU A 7 13.46 38.59 24.02
N PRO A 8 12.76 39.45 23.24
CA PRO A 8 11.64 40.24 23.72
C PRO A 8 10.33 39.44 23.75
N ARG A 9 9.64 39.47 24.90
CA ARG A 9 8.27 38.97 25.04
C ARG A 9 7.28 39.95 24.43
N HIS A 10 6.55 39.50 23.40
CA HIS A 10 5.38 40.22 22.88
C HIS A 10 4.16 39.95 23.75
N THR A 11 3.69 40.98 24.44
CA THR A 11 2.40 41.01 25.16
C THR A 11 1.29 41.36 24.16
N ILE A 12 0.37 40.44 23.89
CA ILE A 12 -0.79 40.69 23.05
C ILE A 12 -1.90 41.27 23.93
N GLN A 13 -2.34 42.49 23.61
CA GLN A 13 -3.47 43.18 24.23
C GLN A 13 -4.78 42.53 23.81
N GLN A 14 -5.56 42.10 24.81
CA GLN A 14 -6.93 41.62 24.65
C GLN A 14 -7.86 42.85 24.53
N GLN A 15 -8.52 42.99 23.38
CA GLN A 15 -9.46 44.08 23.11
C GLN A 15 -10.90 43.57 23.33
N ASP A 16 -11.49 44.00 24.44
CA ASP A 16 -12.90 43.79 24.75
C ASP A 16 -13.76 44.71 23.88
N HIS A 17 -14.40 44.15 22.86
CA HIS A 17 -15.51 44.79 22.16
C HIS A 17 -16.82 44.08 22.51
N ILE A 18 -17.50 44.65 23.48
CA ILE A 18 -18.93 44.45 23.74
C ILE A 18 -19.70 45.15 22.61
N MET A 19 -20.36 44.38 21.74
CA MET A 19 -21.43 44.89 20.89
C MET A 19 -22.70 44.08 21.12
N GLN A 20 -23.71 44.77 21.65
CA GLN A 20 -25.10 44.33 21.68
C GLN A 20 -25.57 44.04 20.25
N LEU A 21 -26.01 42.81 19.99
CA LEU A 21 -26.76 42.49 18.78
C LEU A 21 -28.12 41.90 19.17
N SER A 22 -29.12 42.69 18.81
CA SER A 22 -30.53 42.40 18.69
C SER A 22 -30.82 40.93 18.33
N THR A 23 -31.64 40.30 19.17
CA THR A 23 -32.28 39.01 18.94
C THR A 23 -33.19 39.06 17.73
N LEU A 24 -32.67 38.66 16.57
CA LEU A 24 -33.46 38.20 15.43
C LEU A 24 -33.34 36.68 15.38
N ALA A 25 -34.37 35.99 15.86
CA ALA A 25 -34.45 34.53 15.82
C ALA A 25 -34.67 34.06 14.37
N LEU A 26 -33.58 33.91 13.60
CA LEU A 26 -33.59 33.06 12.42
C LEU A 26 -33.65 31.61 12.89
N LEU A 27 -34.78 30.96 12.63
CA LEU A 27 -34.88 29.50 12.58
C LEU A 27 -33.99 29.01 11.42
N PHE A 28 -32.69 28.92 11.65
CA PHE A 28 -31.83 28.05 10.84
C PHE A 28 -32.24 26.63 11.19
N ALA A 29 -33.00 25.99 10.30
CA ALA A 29 -33.04 24.54 10.26
C ALA A 29 -31.60 24.08 10.06
N THR A 30 -30.94 23.66 11.14
CA THR A 30 -29.66 22.98 11.09
C THR A 30 -29.92 21.67 10.36
N VAL A 31 -29.68 21.68 9.04
CA VAL A 31 -29.49 20.44 8.30
C VAL A 31 -28.22 19.85 8.89
N GLY A 32 -28.41 18.99 9.90
CA GLY A 32 -27.35 18.20 10.47
C GLY A 32 -26.84 17.30 9.38
N PHE A 33 -25.76 17.71 8.72
CA PHE A 33 -24.97 16.78 7.93
C PHE A 33 -24.39 15.79 8.94
N ALA A 34 -25.04 14.64 9.07
CA ALA A 34 -24.42 13.49 9.68
C ALA A 34 -23.15 13.23 8.87
N THR A 35 -22.01 13.61 9.44
CA THR A 35 -20.72 13.17 8.92
C THR A 35 -20.73 11.67 9.11
N ALA A 36 -21.06 10.94 8.03
CA ALA A 36 -20.87 9.51 8.02
C ALA A 36 -19.43 9.28 8.48
N ALA A 37 -19.27 8.55 9.60
CA ALA A 37 -17.95 8.11 10.01
C ALA A 37 -17.29 7.48 8.78
N PRO A 38 -16.02 7.79 8.48
CA PRO A 38 -15.34 7.19 7.35
C PRO A 38 -15.57 5.68 7.44
N ALA A 39 -16.03 5.08 6.35
CA ALA A 39 -16.26 3.64 6.31
C ALA A 39 -15.01 2.96 6.90
N PRO A 40 -15.19 2.00 7.83
CA PRO A 40 -14.05 1.36 8.48
C PRO A 40 -13.09 0.89 7.39
N ARG A 41 -11.81 1.29 7.47
CA ARG A 41 -10.77 0.77 6.56
C ARG A 41 -10.96 -0.74 6.51
N ASP A 42 -11.03 -1.32 5.30
CA ASP A 42 -11.19 -2.77 5.08
C ASP A 42 -10.13 -3.54 5.89
N TYR A 43 -10.48 -3.84 7.13
CA TYR A 43 -9.64 -4.57 8.06
C TYR A 43 -9.84 -6.02 7.69
N CYS A 44 -8.80 -6.64 7.13
CA CYS A 44 -8.83 -8.06 6.86
C CYS A 44 -8.82 -8.77 8.20
N PRO A 45 -9.94 -9.45 8.58
CA PRO A 45 -9.96 -10.16 9.84
C PRO A 45 -8.91 -11.25 9.74
N ARG A 46 -7.86 -11.15 10.57
CA ARG A 46 -6.90 -12.22 10.72
C ARG A 46 -7.67 -13.42 11.25
N SER A 47 -7.80 -14.49 10.45
CA SER A 47 -8.27 -15.76 10.99
C SER A 47 -7.05 -16.52 11.51
N GLN A 48 -7.20 -17.21 12.63
CA GLN A 48 -6.17 -18.14 13.07
C GLN A 48 -6.55 -19.52 12.54
N ASP A 49 -5.62 -20.20 11.87
CA ASP A 49 -5.70 -21.63 11.62
C ASP A 49 -5.85 -22.32 12.97
N VAL A 50 -7.04 -22.88 13.21
CA VAL A 50 -7.33 -23.59 14.44
C VAL A 50 -6.54 -24.89 14.58
N LYS A 51 -5.94 -25.42 13.50
CA LYS A 51 -5.14 -26.65 13.52
C LYS A 51 -3.66 -26.40 13.77
N THR A 52 -3.12 -25.30 13.27
CA THR A 52 -1.67 -25.02 13.34
C THR A 52 -1.35 -23.83 14.25
N GLY A 53 -2.34 -23.04 14.66
CA GLY A 53 -2.13 -21.78 15.36
C GLY A 53 -1.56 -20.66 14.48
N ALA A 54 -1.32 -20.92 13.20
CA ALA A 54 -0.86 -19.95 12.22
C ALA A 54 -1.94 -18.88 11.99
N TYR A 55 -1.57 -17.60 11.85
CA TYR A 55 -2.53 -16.61 11.37
C TYR A 55 -2.71 -16.79 9.86
N ILE A 56 -3.85 -17.34 9.43
CA ILE A 56 -4.24 -17.37 8.02
C ILE A 56 -4.96 -16.06 7.72
N ASP A 57 -4.33 -15.25 6.90
CA ASP A 57 -4.97 -14.06 6.34
C ASP A 57 -5.94 -14.51 5.23
N THR A 58 -7.15 -14.90 5.65
CA THR A 58 -8.26 -15.36 4.79
C THR A 58 -9.08 -14.21 4.21
N GLY A 59 -8.72 -12.96 4.49
CA GLY A 59 -9.67 -11.85 4.47
C GLY A 59 -9.74 -11.02 3.21
N CYS A 60 -8.66 -10.33 2.84
CA CYS A 60 -8.78 -9.38 1.73
C CYS A 60 -7.46 -8.98 1.08
N GLY A 61 -7.58 -8.68 -0.20
CA GLY A 61 -6.46 -8.43 -1.10
C GLY A 61 -6.09 -9.66 -1.92
N THR A 62 -5.14 -9.44 -2.80
CA THR A 62 -4.67 -10.38 -3.80
C THR A 62 -3.21 -10.69 -3.53
N THR A 63 -2.81 -11.96 -3.65
CA THR A 63 -1.40 -12.33 -3.73
C THR A 63 -0.87 -12.16 -5.15
N LEU A 64 0.36 -11.66 -5.25
CA LEU A 64 1.12 -11.63 -6.50
C LEU A 64 2.10 -12.80 -6.48
N HIS A 65 1.94 -13.73 -7.41
CA HIS A 65 2.84 -14.85 -7.62
C HIS A 65 3.62 -14.59 -8.90
N PRO A 66 4.95 -14.81 -8.96
CA PRO A 66 5.66 -14.84 -10.23
C PRO A 66 5.08 -15.94 -11.11
N HIS A 67 5.03 -15.70 -12.42
CA HIS A 67 4.46 -16.67 -13.36
C HIS A 67 5.14 -18.05 -13.21
N GLY A 68 4.32 -19.09 -13.05
CA GLY A 68 4.81 -20.47 -12.89
C GLY A 68 5.46 -20.77 -11.53
N LYS A 69 5.42 -19.86 -10.56
CA LYS A 69 5.96 -20.01 -9.19
C LYS A 69 4.87 -19.82 -8.13
N TRP A 70 3.90 -20.73 -8.14
CA TRP A 70 2.67 -20.66 -7.35
C TRP A 70 2.89 -20.82 -5.84
N ASP A 71 4.00 -21.43 -5.45
CA ASP A 71 4.45 -21.59 -4.06
C ASP A 71 5.08 -20.31 -3.48
N LEU A 72 5.46 -19.36 -4.35
CA LEU A 72 6.09 -18.11 -3.98
C LEU A 72 5.18 -16.90 -4.23
N CYS A 73 5.26 -15.96 -3.31
CA CYS A 73 4.50 -14.72 -3.33
C CYS A 73 5.45 -13.53 -3.18
N VAL A 74 5.06 -12.38 -3.73
CA VAL A 74 5.69 -11.11 -3.41
C VAL A 74 5.40 -10.76 -1.95
N ARG A 75 6.44 -10.51 -1.17
CA ARG A 75 6.36 -10.22 0.27
C ARG A 75 7.21 -9.02 0.65
N THR A 76 6.99 -8.54 1.86
CA THR A 76 7.85 -7.57 2.54
C THR A 76 8.46 -8.22 3.78
N LYS A 77 9.57 -7.66 4.28
CA LYS A 77 10.22 -8.19 5.48
C LYS A 77 9.56 -7.58 6.71
N TRP A 78 9.09 -8.41 7.64
CA TRP A 78 8.40 -7.96 8.85
C TRP A 78 7.21 -7.05 8.55
N ASP A 79 6.78 -6.29 9.56
CA ASP A 79 5.78 -5.23 9.41
C ASP A 79 6.19 -4.28 8.30
N ILE A 80 5.21 -3.95 7.46
CA ILE A 80 5.44 -3.11 6.31
C ILE A 80 5.85 -1.70 6.74
N ALA A 81 7.09 -1.34 6.40
CA ALA A 81 7.70 -0.05 6.70
C ALA A 81 8.30 0.58 5.45
N ALA A 82 8.29 1.92 5.39
CA ALA A 82 8.91 2.65 4.28
C ALA A 82 10.39 2.27 4.12
N GLY A 83 10.83 2.09 2.88
CA GLY A 83 12.19 1.72 2.52
C GLY A 83 12.46 0.20 2.46
N ASN A 84 11.54 -0.63 2.96
CA ASN A 84 11.68 -2.08 2.87
C ASN A 84 11.71 -2.56 1.42
N ASP A 85 12.49 -3.61 1.18
CA ASP A 85 12.51 -4.35 -0.08
C ASP A 85 11.29 -5.27 -0.20
N PHE A 86 10.89 -5.54 -1.44
CA PHE A 86 10.05 -6.70 -1.76
C PHE A 86 10.92 -7.91 -2.09
N PHE A 87 10.52 -9.08 -1.62
CA PHE A 87 11.18 -10.34 -1.92
C PHE A 87 10.18 -11.45 -2.22
N LEU A 88 10.64 -12.54 -2.82
CA LEU A 88 9.85 -13.76 -2.98
C LEU A 88 10.03 -14.69 -1.80
N GLY A 89 8.91 -15.08 -1.20
CA GLY A 89 8.88 -16.07 -0.14
C GLY A 89 7.61 -16.91 -0.22
N GLU A 90 7.54 -17.97 0.58
CA GLU A 90 6.38 -18.85 0.65
C GLU A 90 5.09 -18.06 0.86
N CYS A 91 3.99 -18.49 0.24
CA CYS A 91 2.67 -17.87 0.34
C CYS A 91 1.93 -18.18 1.66
N VAL A 92 2.63 -18.14 2.80
CA VAL A 92 2.08 -18.41 4.13
C VAL A 92 1.89 -17.12 4.92
N ALA A 93 0.67 -16.86 5.37
CA ALA A 93 0.43 -15.76 6.30
C ALA A 93 0.97 -16.11 7.69
N GLY A 94 1.60 -15.14 8.36
CA GLY A 94 1.83 -15.17 9.81
C GLY A 94 2.84 -16.17 10.38
N TYR A 95 3.50 -17.03 9.58
CA TYR A 95 4.55 -17.91 10.09
C TYR A 95 5.93 -17.24 9.98
N SER A 96 6.67 -17.19 11.09
CA SER A 96 8.11 -16.83 11.15
C SER A 96 8.53 -15.40 10.75
N GLY A 97 7.71 -14.37 11.03
CA GLY A 97 8.17 -12.97 10.91
C GLY A 97 8.03 -12.35 9.51
N GLY A 98 7.33 -12.99 8.59
CA GLY A 98 6.83 -12.36 7.37
C GLY A 98 5.44 -11.78 7.58
N SER A 99 5.31 -10.45 7.54
CA SER A 99 4.07 -9.78 7.13
C SER A 99 4.28 -9.18 5.74
N GLY A 100 3.25 -9.27 4.91
CA GLY A 100 3.26 -8.96 3.48
C GLY A 100 2.88 -10.18 2.64
N GLY A 101 2.25 -9.90 1.50
CA GLY A 101 1.67 -10.90 0.63
C GLY A 101 0.33 -10.48 0.03
N ARG A 102 -0.41 -9.58 0.68
CA ARG A 102 -1.72 -9.13 0.20
C ARG A 102 -1.69 -7.70 -0.31
N TYR A 103 -2.18 -7.52 -1.52
CA TYR A 103 -2.21 -6.26 -2.23
C TYR A 103 -3.63 -5.94 -2.70
N ARG A 104 -4.00 -4.66 -2.64
CA ARG A 104 -5.10 -4.12 -3.42
C ARG A 104 -4.55 -3.80 -4.81
N LEU A 105 -5.12 -4.44 -5.80
CA LEU A 105 -4.76 -4.28 -7.19
C LEU A 105 -6.02 -4.33 -8.04
N ASN A 106 -6.14 -3.39 -8.97
CA ASN A 106 -7.18 -3.36 -10.00
C ASN A 106 -6.53 -3.44 -11.37
N ARG A 107 -7.20 -4.05 -12.34
CA ARG A 107 -6.77 -3.96 -13.74
C ARG A 107 -6.78 -2.50 -14.23
N GLY A 108 -5.93 -2.22 -15.22
CA GLY A 108 -5.73 -0.86 -15.72
C GLY A 108 -4.85 -0.02 -14.80
N ARG A 109 -5.04 1.30 -14.85
CA ARG A 109 -4.21 2.26 -14.12
C ARG A 109 -4.56 2.26 -12.63
N THR A 110 -3.60 1.95 -11.76
CA THR A 110 -3.82 1.78 -10.33
C THR A 110 -2.58 2.09 -9.49
N GLN A 111 -2.74 2.07 -8.17
CA GLN A 111 -1.63 1.92 -7.23
C GLN A 111 -1.71 0.54 -6.59
N ILE A 112 -0.57 -0.13 -6.42
CA ILE A 112 -0.54 -1.45 -5.79
C ILE A 112 -0.30 -1.25 -4.30
N GLN A 113 -1.40 -1.15 -3.55
CA GLN A 113 -1.39 -0.88 -2.12
C GLN A 113 -1.29 -2.18 -1.33
N SER A 114 -0.40 -2.26 -0.35
CA SER A 114 -0.42 -3.34 0.64
C SER A 114 -1.65 -3.22 1.55
N LYS A 115 -2.32 -4.35 1.75
CA LYS A 115 -3.47 -4.49 2.65
C LYS A 115 -3.09 -4.81 4.10
N GLU A 116 -1.81 -5.04 4.36
CA GLU A 116 -1.35 -5.57 5.65
C GLU A 116 -0.85 -4.49 6.63
N SER A 117 -0.84 -3.22 6.23
CA SER A 117 -0.46 -2.14 7.13
C SER A 117 -1.61 -1.70 8.04
N SER A 118 -1.33 -1.59 9.35
CA SER A 118 -2.28 -1.14 10.35
C SER A 118 -2.46 0.38 10.45
N SER A 119 -1.49 1.18 9.98
CA SER A 119 -1.50 2.64 10.20
C SER A 119 -1.45 3.45 8.90
N ASP A 120 -0.72 3.02 7.87
CA ASP A 120 -0.56 3.78 6.61
C ASP A 120 -0.73 2.92 5.37
N ALA A 121 -1.40 3.43 4.33
CA ALA A 121 -1.41 2.75 3.04
C ALA A 121 0.00 2.81 2.44
N PHE A 122 0.68 1.67 2.36
CA PHE A 122 1.97 1.53 1.69
C PHE A 122 1.78 0.97 0.28
N CYS A 123 2.57 1.44 -0.67
CA CYS A 123 2.49 1.10 -2.09
C CYS A 123 3.81 0.48 -2.58
N ILE A 124 3.71 -0.41 -3.56
CA ILE A 124 4.86 -0.76 -4.40
C ILE A 124 5.28 0.49 -5.16
N THR A 125 6.52 0.93 -4.93
CA THR A 125 7.06 2.17 -5.47
C THR A 125 8.29 1.87 -6.30
N ALA A 126 8.26 2.31 -7.55
CA ALA A 126 9.41 2.30 -8.43
C ALA A 126 10.51 3.26 -7.92
N PRO A 127 11.78 2.97 -8.20
CA PRO A 127 12.89 3.86 -7.92
C PRO A 127 12.78 5.14 -8.77
N ILE A 128 13.16 6.30 -8.21
CA ILE A 128 13.04 7.62 -8.88
C ILE A 128 13.93 7.70 -10.12
N SER A 129 15.07 7.02 -10.12
CA SER A 129 15.99 6.91 -11.26
C SER A 129 15.38 6.17 -12.45
N GLU A 130 14.34 5.35 -12.21
CA GLU A 130 13.71 4.47 -13.20
C GLU A 130 14.72 3.66 -14.03
N SER A 131 15.93 3.44 -13.49
CA SER A 131 17.01 2.77 -14.19
C SER A 131 16.80 1.26 -14.11
N ASP A 132 17.20 0.56 -15.16
CA ASP A 132 17.04 -0.89 -15.21
C ASP A 132 17.82 -1.57 -14.10
N GLY A 133 17.11 -2.46 -13.40
CA GLY A 133 17.69 -3.24 -12.31
C GLY A 133 17.52 -2.61 -10.93
N ASP A 134 17.03 -1.37 -10.84
CA ASP A 134 16.80 -0.74 -9.54
C ASP A 134 15.61 -1.38 -8.80
N TRP A 135 15.75 -1.50 -7.48
CA TRP A 135 14.81 -2.23 -6.64
C TRP A 135 13.52 -1.44 -6.38
N ALA A 136 12.38 -2.11 -6.52
CA ALA A 136 11.11 -1.59 -6.04
C ALA A 136 11.09 -1.58 -4.51
N LYS A 137 10.53 -0.53 -3.93
CA LYS A 137 10.52 -0.30 -2.47
C LYS A 137 9.12 -0.09 -1.95
N VAL A 138 8.95 -0.42 -0.68
CA VAL A 138 7.77 -0.01 0.10
C VAL A 138 7.86 1.49 0.37
N HIS A 139 6.81 2.23 0.05
CA HIS A 139 6.72 3.64 0.44
C HIS A 139 5.26 4.02 0.72
N SER A 140 5.03 5.04 1.54
CA SER A 140 3.67 5.56 1.76
C SER A 140 3.04 5.95 0.42
N CYS A 141 1.80 5.53 0.19
CA CYS A 141 1.03 5.87 -1.00
C CYS A 141 0.74 7.37 -1.03
N ARG A 142 1.18 8.05 -2.10
CA ARG A 142 1.05 9.51 -2.29
C ARG A 142 0.55 9.88 -3.70
N GLY A 143 0.09 8.92 -4.49
CA GLY A 143 -0.35 9.14 -5.87
C GLY A 143 0.75 9.61 -6.82
N LEU A 144 2.01 9.26 -6.54
CA LEU A 144 3.15 9.68 -7.35
C LEU A 144 3.23 8.88 -8.66
N PRO A 145 3.85 9.42 -9.73
CA PRO A 145 4.09 8.67 -10.97
C PRO A 145 4.83 7.35 -10.73
N SER A 146 5.86 7.35 -9.86
CA SER A 146 6.59 6.15 -9.44
C SER A 146 5.77 5.13 -8.65
N GLN A 147 4.52 5.43 -8.32
CA GLN A 147 3.58 4.54 -7.62
C GLN A 147 2.35 4.21 -8.48
N THR A 148 2.35 4.67 -9.73
CA THR A 148 1.24 4.48 -10.65
C THR A 148 1.59 3.39 -11.64
N TRP A 149 0.83 2.32 -11.63
CA TRP A 149 1.06 1.12 -12.41
C TRP A 149 -0.10 0.88 -13.37
N ILE A 150 0.15 0.18 -14.47
CA ILE A 150 -0.84 -0.34 -15.40
C ILE A 150 -0.79 -1.85 -15.31
N VAL A 151 -1.85 -2.45 -14.77
CA VAL A 151 -1.99 -3.90 -14.71
C VAL A 151 -2.73 -4.36 -15.96
N THR A 152 -2.02 -5.08 -16.79
CA THR A 152 -2.46 -5.51 -18.13
C THR A 152 -3.30 -6.79 -18.07
N ASP A 153 -3.94 -7.15 -19.19
CA ASP A 153 -4.75 -8.37 -19.27
C ASP A 153 -3.91 -9.66 -19.26
N ASN A 154 -2.66 -9.59 -19.73
CA ASN A 154 -1.66 -10.65 -19.63
C ASN A 154 -0.90 -10.61 -18.29
N MET A 155 -1.37 -9.82 -17.32
CA MET A 155 -0.85 -9.79 -15.96
C MET A 155 0.59 -9.31 -15.81
N SER A 156 1.08 -8.56 -16.80
CA SER A 156 2.24 -7.68 -16.62
C SER A 156 1.84 -6.44 -15.82
N ILE A 157 2.78 -5.95 -15.01
CA ILE A 157 2.62 -4.76 -14.17
C ILE A 157 3.58 -3.68 -14.66
N ASN A 158 3.07 -2.77 -15.47
CA ASN A 158 3.88 -1.76 -16.14
C ASN A 158 3.90 -0.47 -15.31
N LEU A 159 5.04 0.18 -15.19
CA LEU A 159 5.12 1.52 -14.61
C LEU A 159 4.47 2.50 -15.60
N ALA A 160 3.46 3.22 -15.15
CA ALA A 160 2.62 4.01 -16.03
C ALA A 160 3.42 5.11 -16.75
N ASP A 161 3.09 5.33 -18.03
CA ASP A 161 3.71 6.32 -18.90
C ASP A 161 5.22 6.08 -19.17
N THR A 162 5.71 4.85 -18.92
CA THR A 162 7.09 4.41 -19.23
C THR A 162 7.07 3.08 -20.00
N ASN A 163 8.24 2.61 -20.47
CA ASN A 163 8.42 1.24 -20.98
C ASN A 163 8.98 0.28 -19.92
N LYS A 164 8.77 0.57 -18.63
CA LYS A 164 9.30 -0.25 -17.54
C LYS A 164 8.23 -1.16 -16.95
N CYS A 165 8.66 -2.33 -16.54
CA CYS A 165 7.85 -3.39 -15.94
C CYS A 165 8.41 -3.76 -14.57
N LEU A 166 7.50 -4.15 -13.67
CA LEU A 166 7.88 -4.83 -12.43
C LEU A 166 8.41 -6.22 -12.80
N GLU A 167 9.56 -6.58 -12.25
CA GLU A 167 10.25 -7.83 -12.61
C GLU A 167 10.79 -8.52 -11.36
N VAL A 168 10.74 -9.84 -11.36
CA VAL A 168 11.43 -10.69 -10.39
C VAL A 168 12.89 -10.87 -10.80
N SER A 169 13.83 -10.54 -9.91
CA SER A 169 15.24 -10.84 -10.16
C SER A 169 15.52 -12.35 -10.05
N HIS A 170 16.23 -12.93 -11.03
CA HIS A 170 16.96 -14.18 -10.83
C HIS A 170 18.06 -13.98 -9.78
N PHE A 171 18.47 -15.02 -9.03
CA PHE A 171 19.49 -15.05 -7.96
C PHE A 171 18.95 -15.10 -6.52
N PRO A 172 19.69 -15.75 -5.58
CA PRO A 172 19.18 -16.11 -4.27
C PRO A 172 18.66 -14.88 -3.49
N GLY A 173 17.47 -15.05 -2.90
CA GLY A 173 16.76 -13.95 -2.25
C GLY A 173 16.06 -13.03 -3.25
N ALA A 174 15.52 -13.59 -4.34
CA ALA A 174 14.81 -12.90 -5.41
C ALA A 174 13.95 -11.74 -4.90
N ARG A 175 14.12 -10.58 -5.54
CA ARG A 175 13.46 -9.31 -5.18
C ARG A 175 12.70 -8.75 -6.37
N LEU A 176 11.83 -7.80 -6.08
CA LEU A 176 11.22 -7.01 -7.15
C LEU A 176 12.12 -5.85 -7.56
N ARG A 177 12.33 -5.73 -8.86
CA ARG A 177 13.01 -4.61 -9.50
C ARG A 177 12.14 -4.01 -10.59
N VAL A 178 12.59 -2.89 -11.13
CA VAL A 178 12.04 -2.29 -12.34
C VAL A 178 13.03 -2.53 -13.48
N ALA A 179 12.53 -2.97 -14.63
CA ALA A 179 13.32 -3.26 -15.81
C ALA A 179 12.54 -2.92 -17.09
N GLU A 180 13.22 -2.73 -18.23
CA GLU A 180 12.58 -2.61 -19.55
C GLU A 180 11.62 -3.77 -19.79
N CYS A 181 10.39 -3.43 -20.18
CA CYS A 181 9.38 -4.41 -20.55
C CYS A 181 9.86 -5.21 -21.77
N ASN A 182 10.00 -6.52 -21.60
CA ASN A 182 10.45 -7.45 -22.63
C ASN A 182 9.53 -8.66 -22.80
N GLY A 183 8.49 -8.78 -21.95
CA GLY A 183 7.52 -9.86 -22.02
C GLY A 183 8.04 -11.21 -21.51
N SER A 184 9.17 -11.23 -20.80
CA SER A 184 9.67 -12.43 -20.12
C SER A 184 8.73 -12.86 -18.99
N ASP A 185 8.77 -14.15 -18.66
CA ASP A 185 7.95 -14.75 -17.60
C ASP A 185 8.18 -14.09 -16.24
N ASP A 186 9.37 -13.53 -15.99
CA ASP A 186 9.70 -12.84 -14.73
C ASP A 186 9.03 -11.46 -14.60
N GLN A 187 8.38 -10.97 -15.66
CA GLN A 187 7.58 -9.74 -15.70
C GLN A 187 6.07 -10.01 -15.69
N ILE A 188 5.67 -11.28 -15.53
CA ILE A 188 4.29 -11.73 -15.50
C ILE A 188 3.97 -12.26 -14.11
N PHE A 189 2.79 -11.89 -13.59
CA PHE A 189 2.35 -12.28 -12.26
C PHE A 189 1.01 -12.99 -12.28
N ASP A 190 0.93 -14.16 -11.66
CA ASP A 190 -0.35 -14.80 -11.37
C ASP A 190 -0.98 -14.12 -10.14
N ILE A 191 -2.22 -13.65 -10.28
CA ILE A 191 -2.94 -12.84 -9.29
C ILE A 191 -4.04 -13.71 -8.68
N LEU A 192 -3.85 -14.11 -7.42
CA LEU A 192 -4.76 -15.01 -6.72
C LEU A 192 -5.45 -14.32 -5.53
N GLY A 193 -6.76 -14.52 -5.42
CA GLY A 193 -7.60 -13.88 -4.40
C GLY A 193 -7.96 -12.43 -4.72
N GLY A 194 -8.79 -11.84 -3.85
CA GLY A 194 -9.38 -10.51 -4.01
C GLY A 194 -10.89 -10.53 -3.79
N GLU A 195 -11.48 -9.40 -3.40
CA GLU A 195 -12.92 -9.28 -3.26
C GLU A 195 -13.60 -9.58 -4.61
N GLY A 196 -14.38 -10.65 -4.68
CA GLY A 196 -15.13 -11.04 -5.88
C GLY A 196 -14.43 -12.00 -6.84
N VAL A 197 -13.22 -12.49 -6.54
CA VAL A 197 -12.58 -13.55 -7.34
C VAL A 197 -12.94 -14.91 -6.73
N PRO A 198 -13.67 -15.81 -7.42
CA PRO A 198 -13.94 -17.14 -6.89
C PRO A 198 -12.61 -17.84 -6.59
N ALA A 199 -12.55 -18.54 -5.45
CA ALA A 199 -11.36 -19.28 -5.04
C ALA A 199 -10.91 -20.22 -6.17
N PHE A 200 -9.75 -19.95 -6.75
CA PHE A 200 -9.20 -20.79 -7.81
C PHE A 200 -8.82 -22.15 -7.20
N THR A 201 -9.35 -23.22 -7.79
CA THR A 201 -8.97 -24.59 -7.48
C THR A 201 -7.89 -24.99 -8.49
N PRO A 202 -6.66 -25.31 -8.08
CA PRO A 202 -5.63 -25.76 -9.02
C PRO A 202 -6.12 -27.00 -9.76
N SER A 203 -6.21 -26.93 -11.08
CA SER A 203 -6.29 -28.11 -11.93
C SER A 203 -4.93 -28.77 -11.93
N GLY A 204 -4.82 -29.92 -11.26
CA GLY A 204 -3.61 -30.76 -11.25
C GLY A 204 -3.26 -31.34 -12.60
#